data_AF-U6MN10-F1
#
_entry.id   AF-U6MN10-F1
#
_cell.length_a   1.000
_cell.length_b   1.000
_cell.length_c   1.000
_cell.angle_alpha   90.00
_cell.angle_beta   90.00
_cell.angle_gamma   90.00
#
_symmetry.space_group_name_H-M   'P 1'
#
loop_
_entity.id
_entity.type
_entity.pdbx_description
1 polymer ?
#
loop_
_entity_poly.entity_id
_entity_poly.type
_entity_poly.pdbx_seq_one_letter_code
_entity_poly.pdbx_strand_id
1 'polypeptide(L)'
;MLKGFFSFCLSTNTLFVPDALRTTLIASRNVREIVHAESWISWWREDGKGNGSVFGVPLARLLKACDNVPVARIMPNVLCSVGEGATCYCVSPCTDSAHALLLQALRSFGLVHAITEDLFDAYCAISGSSPAFVCSFVEALIDGGVKCGLPRQLATEAALQSVRGTATLVQMKEIHPALLRDDITSPGGTTIAGVLAMERRAFRAAVADAVEATCERSKEIGLTLSKCS
;
A
#
# COMPACT_ATOMS: atom_id res chain seq x y z
N MET A 1 -8.80 19.17 -10.68
CA MET A 1 -7.55 18.94 -9.94
C MET A 1 -7.57 17.59 -9.18
N LEU A 2 -8.56 17.30 -8.32
CA LEU A 2 -8.61 16.05 -7.52
C LEU A 2 -8.92 14.75 -8.28
N LYS A 3 -9.67 14.78 -9.39
CA LYS A 3 -9.97 13.57 -10.19
C LYS A 3 -8.76 13.01 -10.96
N GLY A 4 -7.75 13.82 -11.25
CA GLY A 4 -6.50 13.35 -11.89
C GLY A 4 -5.58 12.62 -10.92
N PHE A 5 -5.61 13.03 -9.64
CA PHE A 5 -4.89 12.36 -8.54
C PHE A 5 -5.48 10.97 -8.22
N PHE A 6 -6.71 10.69 -8.64
CA PHE A 6 -7.38 9.40 -8.39
C PHE A 6 -6.72 8.22 -9.13
N SER A 7 -6.10 8.46 -10.30
CA SER A 7 -5.35 7.45 -11.07
C SER A 7 -3.89 7.33 -10.63
N PHE A 8 -3.46 8.19 -9.71
CA PHE A 8 -2.06 8.48 -9.41
C PHE A 8 -1.48 7.63 -8.27
N CYS A 9 -2.33 7.19 -7.33
CA CYS A 9 -1.90 6.41 -6.15
C CYS A 9 -1.66 4.91 -6.45
N LEU A 10 -1.80 4.47 -7.70
CA LEU A 10 -1.71 3.07 -8.07
C LEU A 10 -0.22 2.67 -8.22
N SER A 11 0.39 2.30 -7.10
CA SER A 11 1.56 1.42 -6.99
C SER A 11 2.96 1.95 -7.35
N THR A 12 3.20 3.25 -7.51
CA THR A 12 4.54 3.74 -7.90
C THR A 12 5.14 4.77 -6.95
N ASN A 13 6.47 4.73 -6.82
CA ASN A 13 7.27 5.79 -6.22
C ASN A 13 6.88 7.13 -6.85
N THR A 14 6.49 8.09 -6.02
CA THR A 14 6.10 9.43 -6.47
C THR A 14 7.14 10.46 -6.04
N LEU A 15 7.64 11.23 -7.01
CA LEU A 15 8.35 12.48 -6.79
C LEU A 15 7.37 13.61 -6.48
N PHE A 16 7.62 14.42 -5.44
CA PHE A 16 6.91 15.68 -5.21
C PHE A 16 7.88 16.85 -5.31
N VAL A 17 7.62 17.79 -6.23
CA VAL A 17 8.32 19.08 -6.34
C VAL A 17 7.33 20.20 -6.01
N PRO A 18 7.51 20.92 -4.90
CA PRO A 18 6.70 22.09 -4.57
C PRO A 18 7.31 23.33 -5.21
N ASP A 19 6.73 23.78 -6.32
CA ASP A 19 6.87 25.17 -6.76
C ASP A 19 5.49 25.70 -7.20
N ALA A 20 5.24 26.98 -6.97
CA ALA A 20 3.92 27.59 -6.73
C ALA A 20 2.83 27.44 -7.81
N LEU A 21 3.07 26.71 -8.91
CA LEU A 21 2.10 26.51 -9.99
C LEU A 21 2.11 25.09 -10.60
N ARG A 22 3.03 24.16 -10.23
CA ARG A 22 3.13 22.85 -10.90
C ARG A 22 3.65 21.72 -10.00
N THR A 23 2.76 20.88 -9.49
CA THR A 23 3.12 19.57 -8.93
C THR A 23 3.62 18.67 -10.06
N THR A 24 4.91 18.32 -10.07
CA THR A 24 5.47 17.35 -11.04
C THR A 24 5.67 16.01 -10.35
N LEU A 25 4.99 14.98 -10.86
CA LEU A 25 4.98 13.64 -10.32
C LEU A 25 5.66 12.71 -11.33
N ILE A 26 6.86 12.20 -11.01
CA ILE A 26 7.66 11.42 -11.96
C ILE A 26 7.50 9.93 -11.67
N ALA A 27 6.93 9.21 -12.63
CA ALA A 27 7.00 7.75 -12.72
C ALA A 27 7.44 7.38 -14.16
N SER A 28 8.73 7.18 -14.39
CA SER A 28 9.26 6.78 -15.71
C SER A 28 10.43 5.80 -15.58
N ARG A 29 10.51 4.84 -16.53
CA ARG A 29 11.60 3.87 -16.74
C ARG A 29 12.96 4.54 -16.98
N ASN A 30 12.99 5.81 -17.37
CA ASN A 30 14.20 6.58 -17.59
C ASN A 30 14.09 7.91 -16.86
N VAL A 31 14.95 8.09 -15.86
CA VAL A 31 15.14 9.31 -15.06
C VAL A 31 15.45 10.58 -15.90
N ARG A 32 15.57 10.44 -17.23
CA ARG A 32 15.83 11.54 -18.18
C ARG A 32 14.57 12.23 -18.73
N GLU A 33 13.36 11.70 -18.48
CA GLU A 33 12.11 12.32 -18.95
C GLU A 33 11.27 12.78 -17.75
N ILE A 34 11.42 14.06 -17.42
CA ILE A 34 10.65 14.76 -16.39
C ILE A 34 9.28 15.09 -16.99
N VAL A 35 8.27 14.28 -16.68
CA VAL A 35 6.92 14.43 -17.25
C VAL A 35 6.05 15.28 -16.31
N HIS A 36 5.47 16.36 -16.87
CA HIS A 36 4.47 17.18 -16.21
C HIS A 36 3.21 16.36 -15.86
N ALA A 37 2.56 16.65 -14.72
CA ALA A 37 1.42 15.86 -14.23
C ALA A 37 0.23 15.74 -15.20
N GLU A 38 0.10 16.61 -16.21
CA GLU A 38 -0.97 16.57 -17.21
C GLU A 38 -0.73 15.58 -18.36
N SER A 39 0.52 15.36 -18.79
CA SER A 39 0.86 14.51 -19.94
C SER A 39 0.91 13.00 -19.59
N TRP A 40 0.90 12.65 -18.30
CA TRP A 40 0.87 11.26 -17.85
C TRP A 40 -0.53 10.63 -17.93
N ILE A 41 -1.59 11.43 -17.70
CA ILE A 41 -2.99 10.98 -17.80
C ILE A 41 -3.36 10.60 -19.24
N SER A 42 -2.84 11.33 -20.24
CA SER A 42 -3.00 11.00 -21.65
C SER A 42 -2.25 9.73 -22.03
N TRP A 43 -1.00 9.58 -21.58
CA TRP A 43 -0.17 8.41 -21.87
C TRP A 43 -0.73 7.10 -21.28
N TRP A 44 -1.23 7.14 -20.02
CA TRP A 44 -1.81 5.96 -19.36
C TRP A 44 -3.13 5.49 -19.98
N ARG A 45 -3.91 6.42 -20.57
CA ARG A 45 -5.17 6.09 -21.26
C ARG A 45 -4.97 5.53 -22.66
N GLU A 46 -3.86 5.84 -23.32
CA GLU A 46 -3.64 5.46 -24.72
C GLU A 46 -3.07 4.04 -24.88
N ASP A 47 -2.26 3.53 -23.94
CA ASP A 47 -1.50 2.29 -24.21
C ASP A 47 -1.99 1.00 -23.54
N GLY A 48 -2.84 1.01 -22.51
CA GLY A 48 -3.57 -0.17 -21.98
C GLY A 48 -2.76 -1.45 -21.63
N LYS A 49 -1.44 -1.47 -21.80
CA LYS A 49 -0.50 -2.60 -21.64
C LYS A 49 0.93 -2.03 -21.59
N GLY A 50 1.67 -2.13 -20.47
CA GLY A 50 3.13 -1.85 -20.57
C GLY A 50 3.95 -1.49 -19.33
N ASN A 51 3.73 -2.13 -18.18
CA ASN A 51 4.75 -2.52 -17.17
C ASN A 51 6.10 -1.77 -17.15
N GLY A 52 6.21 -0.73 -16.34
CA GLY A 52 7.50 -0.16 -15.96
C GLY A 52 7.39 0.52 -14.61
N SER A 53 7.12 -0.25 -13.56
CA SER A 53 7.00 0.32 -12.22
C SER A 53 8.36 0.79 -11.71
N VAL A 54 8.38 2.02 -11.17
CA VAL A 54 9.56 2.66 -10.56
C VAL A 54 9.78 2.14 -9.13
N PHE A 55 9.34 0.91 -8.82
CA PHE A 55 9.57 0.28 -7.52
C PHE A 55 11.05 0.34 -7.15
N GLY A 56 11.35 0.73 -5.91
CA GLY A 56 12.71 0.61 -5.37
C GLY A 56 13.74 1.64 -5.84
N VAL A 57 13.35 2.73 -6.52
CA VAL A 57 14.28 3.86 -6.77
C VAL A 57 14.55 4.62 -5.46
N PRO A 58 15.81 4.69 -4.98
CA PRO A 58 16.14 5.39 -3.76
C PRO A 58 16.03 6.92 -3.90
N LEU A 59 15.70 7.61 -2.81
CA LEU A 59 15.66 9.07 -2.68
C LEU A 59 16.97 9.69 -3.16
N ALA A 60 18.11 9.10 -2.79
CA ALA A 60 19.43 9.54 -3.24
C ALA A 60 19.57 9.57 -4.79
N ARG A 61 18.90 8.65 -5.50
CA ARG A 61 18.91 8.62 -6.96
C ARG A 61 17.96 9.66 -7.56
N LEU A 62 16.82 9.91 -6.91
CA LEU A 62 15.90 10.99 -7.29
C LEU A 62 16.57 12.36 -7.12
N LEU A 63 17.31 12.57 -6.03
CA LEU A 63 18.04 13.81 -5.79
C LEU A 63 19.12 14.09 -6.83
N LYS A 64 19.84 13.06 -7.31
CA LYS A 64 20.81 13.22 -8.40
C LYS A 64 20.18 13.58 -9.74
N ALA A 65 18.89 13.30 -9.92
CA ALA A 65 18.16 13.55 -11.14
C ALA A 65 17.46 14.91 -11.17
N CYS A 66 17.20 15.46 -9.99
CA CYS A 66 16.41 16.65 -9.79
C CYS A 66 17.31 17.71 -9.13
N ASP A 67 17.98 18.51 -9.96
CA ASP A 67 18.83 19.59 -9.46
C ASP A 67 17.99 20.71 -8.81
N ASN A 68 18.41 21.14 -7.62
CA ASN A 68 17.92 22.31 -6.89
C ASN A 68 16.40 22.34 -6.58
N VAL A 69 15.75 21.19 -6.48
CA VAL A 69 14.35 21.11 -6.07
C VAL A 69 14.16 20.16 -4.89
N PRO A 70 13.24 20.44 -3.96
CA PRO A 70 12.84 19.46 -2.96
C PRO A 70 12.22 18.23 -3.61
N VAL A 71 12.52 17.07 -3.03
CA VAL A 71 12.13 15.76 -3.53
C VAL A 71 11.58 14.93 -2.39
N ALA A 72 10.34 14.44 -2.55
CA ALA A 72 9.81 13.36 -1.73
C ALA A 72 9.89 12.01 -2.47
N ARG A 73 10.20 10.95 -1.74
CA ARG A 73 9.92 9.56 -2.13
C ARG A 73 8.68 9.11 -1.37
N ILE A 74 7.69 8.59 -2.09
CA ILE A 74 6.39 8.25 -1.53
C ILE A 74 6.00 6.86 -2.04
N MET A 75 5.49 5.99 -1.17
CA MET A 75 4.97 4.68 -1.53
C MET A 75 3.50 4.56 -1.11
N PRO A 76 2.55 4.84 -2.02
CA PRO A 76 1.13 4.60 -1.80
C PRO A 76 0.78 3.12 -2.05
N ASN A 77 -0.49 2.76 -1.85
CA ASN A 77 -1.04 1.48 -2.27
C ASN A 77 -2.38 1.64 -3.01
N VAL A 78 -2.88 0.54 -3.57
CA VAL A 78 -4.11 0.54 -4.39
C VAL A 78 -5.37 1.01 -3.65
N LEU A 79 -5.35 0.97 -2.31
CA LEU A 79 -6.48 1.33 -1.45
C LEU A 79 -6.71 2.85 -1.36
N CYS A 80 -5.75 3.68 -1.78
CA CYS A 80 -5.99 5.13 -1.93
C CYS A 80 -7.21 5.46 -2.80
N SER A 81 -7.52 4.60 -3.78
CA SER A 81 -8.66 4.78 -4.70
C SER A 81 -10.01 4.83 -4.00
N VAL A 82 -10.09 4.34 -2.76
CA VAL A 82 -11.29 4.37 -1.92
C VAL A 82 -11.09 5.19 -0.65
N GLY A 83 -9.98 5.95 -0.56
CA GLY A 83 -9.64 6.78 0.61
C GLY A 83 -9.10 6.02 1.82
N GLU A 84 -8.87 4.71 1.68
CA GLU A 84 -8.38 3.82 2.75
C GLU A 84 -6.93 3.38 2.50
N GLY A 85 -6.15 4.26 1.86
CA GLY A 85 -4.75 4.03 1.54
C GLY A 85 -3.85 4.06 2.77
N ALA A 86 -2.71 3.37 2.68
CA ALA A 86 -1.62 3.49 3.64
C ALA A 86 -0.34 3.86 2.88
N THR A 87 0.11 5.09 3.07
CA THR A 87 1.21 5.69 2.32
C THR A 87 2.39 5.98 3.25
N CYS A 88 3.59 5.56 2.89
CA CYS A 88 4.80 6.06 3.54
C CYS A 88 5.53 7.08 2.67
N TYR A 89 6.32 7.94 3.31
CA TYR A 89 7.17 8.88 2.61
C TYR A 89 8.45 9.22 3.37
N CYS A 90 9.46 9.66 2.62
CA CYS A 90 10.61 10.42 3.10
C CYS A 90 10.84 11.60 2.15
N VAL A 91 11.42 12.68 2.65
CA VAL A 91 11.56 13.92 1.87
C VAL A 91 12.93 14.55 2.13
N SER A 92 13.52 15.13 1.08
CA SER A 92 14.70 15.98 1.21
C SER A 92 14.37 17.27 1.95
N PRO A 93 15.37 18.06 2.38
CA PRO A 93 15.13 19.38 2.94
C PRO A 93 14.20 20.21 2.05
N CYS A 94 13.18 20.80 2.66
CA CYS A 94 12.15 21.63 2.00
C CYS A 94 11.60 22.65 3.00
N THR A 95 10.82 23.62 2.52
CA THR A 95 10.16 24.61 3.41
C THR A 95 8.99 23.96 4.15
N ASP A 96 8.63 24.49 5.32
CA ASP A 96 7.46 24.02 6.08
C ASP A 96 6.16 24.10 5.27
N SER A 97 6.03 25.14 4.44
CA SER A 97 4.88 25.31 3.54
C SER A 97 4.79 24.21 2.48
N ALA A 98 5.92 23.83 1.90
CA ALA A 98 6.02 22.75 0.93
C ALA A 98 5.70 21.39 1.58
N HIS A 99 6.23 21.15 2.78
CA HIS A 99 5.96 19.92 3.53
C HIS A 99 4.50 19.81 3.94
N ALA A 100 3.89 20.91 4.39
CA ALA A 100 2.47 20.96 4.74
C ALA A 100 1.57 20.64 3.53
N LEU A 101 1.91 21.17 2.34
CA LEU A 101 1.16 20.88 1.11
C LEU A 101 1.27 19.41 0.71
N LEU A 102 2.46 18.81 0.82
CA LEU A 102 2.67 17.38 0.61
C LEU A 102 1.78 16.56 1.54
N LEU A 103 1.83 16.85 2.84
CA LEU A 103 1.03 16.14 3.84
C LEU A 103 -0.47 16.29 3.61
N GLN A 104 -0.93 17.49 3.25
CA GLN A 104 -2.33 17.74 2.92
C GLN A 104 -2.77 16.88 1.74
N ALA A 105 -1.95 16.81 0.68
CA ALA A 105 -2.25 15.97 -0.47
C ALA A 105 -2.25 14.48 -0.12
N LEU A 106 -1.27 13.98 0.64
CA LEU A 106 -1.20 12.56 0.97
C LEU A 106 -2.34 12.11 1.90
N ARG A 107 -2.71 12.94 2.88
CA ARG A 107 -3.77 12.63 3.84
C ARG A 107 -5.15 12.58 3.24
N SER A 108 -5.38 13.14 2.05
CA SER A 108 -6.68 12.99 1.38
C SER A 108 -6.94 11.59 0.82
N PHE A 109 -5.96 10.68 0.88
CA PHE A 109 -6.07 9.31 0.37
C PHE A 109 -5.95 8.22 1.46
N GLY A 110 -5.86 8.61 2.73
CA GLY A 110 -5.79 7.71 3.86
C GLY A 110 -4.65 8.03 4.82
N LEU A 111 -4.07 6.99 5.41
CA LEU A 111 -3.00 7.09 6.40
C LEU A 111 -1.66 7.45 5.76
N VAL A 112 -0.89 8.28 6.45
CA VAL A 112 0.42 8.76 5.99
C VAL A 112 1.46 8.61 7.11
N HIS A 113 2.58 7.96 6.80
CA HIS A 113 3.69 7.78 7.72
C HIS A 113 5.00 8.32 7.16
N ALA A 114 5.66 9.20 7.92
CA ALA A 114 7.05 9.56 7.66
C ALA A 114 7.94 8.41 8.12
N ILE A 115 8.81 7.90 7.23
CA ILE A 115 9.74 6.83 7.55
C ILE A 115 11.14 7.16 7.03
N THR A 116 12.14 6.45 7.54
CA THR A 116 13.49 6.46 6.98
C THR A 116 13.57 5.56 5.75
N GLU A 117 14.57 5.79 4.90
CA GLU A 117 14.69 5.11 3.61
C GLU A 117 14.88 3.59 3.72
N ASP A 118 15.57 3.13 4.76
CA ASP A 118 15.82 1.72 5.07
C ASP A 118 14.54 0.94 5.41
N LEU A 119 13.46 1.62 5.77
CA LEU A 119 12.18 0.99 6.13
C LEU A 119 11.23 0.84 4.93
N PHE A 120 11.55 1.37 3.75
CA PHE A 120 10.63 1.36 2.61
C PHE A 120 10.27 -0.05 2.14
N ASP A 121 11.24 -0.97 2.07
CA ASP A 121 10.98 -2.35 1.61
C ASP A 121 10.06 -3.09 2.59
N ALA A 122 10.30 -2.93 3.90
CA ALA A 122 9.45 -3.51 4.94
C ALA A 122 8.04 -2.90 4.93
N TYR A 123 7.94 -1.57 4.79
CA TYR A 123 6.64 -0.90 4.70
C TYR A 123 5.88 -1.35 3.46
N CYS A 124 6.54 -1.44 2.30
CA CYS A 124 5.94 -1.88 1.05
C CYS A 124 5.45 -3.34 1.13
N ALA A 125 6.19 -4.21 1.81
CA ALA A 125 5.78 -5.60 2.02
C ALA A 125 4.45 -5.70 2.77
N ILE A 126 4.20 -4.78 3.71
CA ILE A 126 2.92 -4.67 4.41
C ILE A 126 1.91 -3.91 3.55
N SER A 127 2.10 -2.60 3.31
CA SER A 127 1.05 -1.75 2.73
C SER A 127 0.76 -2.05 1.26
N GLY A 128 1.78 -2.38 0.47
CA GLY A 128 1.68 -2.57 -0.97
C GLY A 128 1.07 -3.92 -1.36
N SER A 129 1.56 -5.00 -0.73
CA SER A 129 1.18 -6.37 -1.09
C SER A 129 0.07 -6.97 -0.22
N SER A 130 -0.13 -6.51 1.02
CA SER A 130 -1.20 -7.06 1.88
C SER A 130 -2.62 -6.98 1.30
N PRO A 131 -3.00 -6.01 0.44
CA PRO A 131 -4.30 -6.05 -0.23
C PRO A 131 -4.54 -7.37 -0.97
N ALA A 132 -3.52 -7.94 -1.62
CA ALA A 132 -3.63 -9.24 -2.29
C ALA A 132 -3.79 -10.38 -1.27
N PHE A 133 -3.05 -10.36 -0.17
CA PHE A 133 -3.17 -11.37 0.90
C PHE A 133 -4.56 -11.34 1.55
N VAL A 134 -5.12 -10.14 1.75
CA VAL A 134 -6.48 -9.94 2.25
C VAL A 134 -7.51 -10.43 1.25
N CYS A 135 -7.33 -10.22 -0.06
CA CYS A 135 -8.19 -10.81 -1.08
C CYS A 135 -8.20 -12.34 -0.99
N SER A 136 -7.03 -12.99 -0.90
CA SER A 136 -6.95 -14.44 -0.72
C SER A 136 -7.62 -14.93 0.57
N PHE A 137 -7.51 -14.16 1.66
CA PHE A 137 -8.20 -14.47 2.92
C PHE A 137 -9.72 -14.37 2.77
N VAL A 138 -10.22 -13.30 2.12
CA VAL A 138 -11.66 -13.11 1.84
C VAL A 138 -12.18 -14.24 0.95
N GLU A 139 -11.48 -14.59 -0.12
CA GLU A 139 -11.85 -15.72 -1.00
C GLU A 139 -11.95 -17.02 -0.20
N ALA A 140 -10.98 -17.31 0.67
CA ALA A 140 -11.01 -18.50 1.52
C ALA A 140 -12.19 -18.51 2.51
N LEU A 141 -12.56 -17.35 3.07
CA LEU A 141 -13.76 -17.22 3.92
C LEU A 141 -15.04 -17.50 3.12
N ILE A 142 -15.14 -16.97 1.90
CA ILE A 142 -16.29 -17.17 1.01
C ILE A 142 -16.46 -18.66 0.69
N ASP A 143 -15.38 -19.31 0.25
CA ASP A 143 -15.39 -20.73 -0.08
C ASP A 143 -15.70 -21.61 1.13
N GLY A 144 -15.19 -21.24 2.31
CA GLY A 144 -15.55 -21.87 3.59
C GLY A 144 -17.05 -21.76 3.89
N GLY A 145 -17.63 -20.57 3.71
CA GLY A 145 -19.07 -20.34 3.89
C GLY A 145 -19.93 -21.13 2.90
N VAL A 146 -19.53 -21.16 1.62
CA VAL A 146 -20.21 -21.94 0.57
C VAL A 146 -20.14 -23.43 0.87
N LYS A 147 -18.98 -23.94 1.31
CA LYS A 147 -18.83 -25.34 1.74
C LYS A 147 -19.75 -25.70 2.90
N CYS A 148 -20.06 -24.74 3.78
CA CYS A 148 -21.01 -24.89 4.87
C CYS A 148 -22.49 -24.66 4.44
N GLY A 149 -22.77 -24.46 3.16
CA GLY A 149 -24.12 -24.38 2.60
C GLY A 149 -24.64 -22.96 2.33
N LEU A 150 -23.82 -21.91 2.50
CA LEU A 150 -24.26 -20.56 2.13
C LEU A 150 -24.33 -20.37 0.61
N PRO A 151 -25.34 -19.64 0.10
CA PRO A 151 -25.28 -19.08 -1.25
C PRO A 151 -24.04 -18.19 -1.38
N ARG A 152 -23.32 -18.31 -2.51
CA ARG A 152 -22.06 -17.59 -2.72
C ARG A 152 -22.17 -16.09 -2.50
N GLN A 153 -23.22 -15.46 -3.02
CA GLN A 153 -23.42 -14.01 -2.85
C GLN A 153 -23.49 -13.62 -1.37
N LEU A 154 -24.28 -14.35 -0.57
CA LEU A 154 -24.40 -14.09 0.86
C LEU A 154 -23.08 -14.32 1.61
N ALA A 155 -22.33 -15.36 1.24
CA ALA A 155 -20.99 -15.60 1.79
C ALA A 155 -20.02 -14.45 1.45
N THR A 156 -20.05 -13.94 0.22
CA THR A 156 -19.26 -12.76 -0.21
C THR A 156 -19.58 -11.52 0.61
N GLU A 157 -20.86 -11.17 0.73
CA GLU A 157 -21.29 -9.99 1.49
C GLU A 157 -20.89 -10.10 2.97
N ALA A 158 -21.12 -11.26 3.58
CA ALA A 158 -20.76 -11.51 4.98
C ALA A 158 -19.24 -11.48 5.21
N ALA A 159 -18.44 -12.06 4.32
CA ALA A 159 -16.98 -12.09 4.45
C ALA A 159 -16.37 -10.68 4.34
N LEU A 160 -16.76 -9.92 3.32
CA LEU A 160 -16.28 -8.54 3.11
C LEU A 160 -16.62 -7.64 4.30
N GLN A 161 -17.87 -7.70 4.77
CA GLN A 161 -18.32 -6.90 5.91
C GLN A 161 -17.59 -7.30 7.20
N SER A 162 -17.36 -8.61 7.41
CA SER A 162 -16.65 -9.10 8.59
C SER A 162 -15.21 -8.61 8.62
N VAL A 163 -14.47 -8.73 7.51
CA VAL A 163 -13.08 -8.27 7.43
C VAL A 163 -12.97 -6.76 7.67
N ARG A 164 -13.81 -5.97 6.99
CA ARG A 164 -13.84 -4.51 7.19
C ARG A 164 -14.16 -4.15 8.64
N GLY A 165 -15.23 -4.73 9.20
CA GLY A 165 -15.69 -4.45 10.55
C GLY A 165 -14.66 -4.82 11.62
N THR A 166 -13.96 -5.95 11.47
CA THR A 166 -12.88 -6.35 12.39
C THR A 166 -11.74 -5.35 12.37
N ALA A 167 -11.25 -4.95 11.18
CA ALA A 167 -10.17 -3.97 11.08
C ALA A 167 -10.55 -2.62 11.71
N THR A 168 -11.75 -2.12 11.41
CA THR A 168 -12.29 -0.89 11.99
C THR A 168 -12.40 -0.99 13.51
N LEU A 169 -12.90 -2.10 14.05
CA LEU A 169 -13.11 -2.24 15.49
C LEU A 169 -11.78 -2.30 16.27
N VAL A 170 -10.77 -3.00 15.76
CA VAL A 170 -9.44 -3.02 16.36
C VAL A 170 -8.85 -1.61 16.40
N GLN A 171 -8.93 -0.87 15.29
CA GLN A 171 -8.41 0.48 15.18
C GLN A 171 -9.13 1.45 16.12
N MET A 172 -10.47 1.41 16.15
CA MET A 172 -11.28 2.28 17.02
C MET A 172 -11.04 2.04 18.50
N LYS A 173 -10.81 0.78 18.90
CA LYS A 173 -10.56 0.42 20.29
C LYS A 173 -9.10 0.66 20.71
N GLU A 174 -8.19 0.87 19.77
CA GLU A 174 -6.74 1.00 20.01
C GLU A 174 -6.16 -0.16 20.84
N ILE A 175 -6.66 -1.38 20.58
CA ILE A 175 -6.24 -2.60 21.30
C ILE A 175 -5.37 -3.50 20.44
N HIS A 176 -4.59 -4.33 21.11
CA HIS A 176 -3.88 -5.43 20.44
C HIS A 176 -4.91 -6.42 19.83
N PRO A 177 -4.74 -6.88 18.57
CA PRO A 177 -5.70 -7.77 17.91
C PRO A 177 -5.99 -9.08 18.67
N ALA A 178 -5.02 -9.59 19.44
CA ALA A 178 -5.22 -10.77 20.28
C ALA A 178 -6.30 -10.55 21.35
N LEU A 179 -6.44 -9.34 21.89
CA LEU A 179 -7.49 -9.03 22.87
C LEU A 179 -8.87 -9.11 22.23
N LEU A 180 -9.04 -8.54 21.03
CA LEU A 180 -10.32 -8.65 20.33
C LEU A 180 -10.64 -10.10 19.96
N ARG A 181 -9.64 -10.88 19.53
CA ARG A 181 -9.83 -12.31 19.26
C ARG A 181 -10.30 -13.03 20.51
N ASP A 182 -9.68 -12.78 21.64
CA ASP A 182 -10.02 -13.43 22.91
C ASP A 182 -11.43 -13.01 23.38
N ASP A 183 -11.81 -11.74 23.24
CA ASP A 183 -13.16 -11.23 23.51
C ASP A 183 -14.26 -11.94 22.71
N ILE A 184 -13.99 -12.29 21.44
CA ILE A 184 -14.94 -12.97 20.54
C ILE A 184 -14.93 -14.50 20.76
N THR A 185 -13.92 -15.02 21.45
CA THR A 185 -13.70 -16.47 21.60
C THR A 185 -14.36 -16.98 22.88
N SER A 186 -15.60 -17.46 22.75
CA SER A 186 -16.30 -18.06 23.88
C SER A 186 -15.77 -19.47 24.24
N PRO A 187 -15.77 -19.85 25.53
CA PRO A 187 -15.38 -21.20 25.96
C PRO A 187 -16.20 -22.29 25.27
N GLY A 188 -15.52 -23.23 24.60
CA GLY A 188 -16.17 -24.33 23.86
C GLY A 188 -16.98 -23.90 22.63
N GLY A 189 -16.92 -22.63 22.24
CA GLY A 189 -17.70 -22.07 21.13
C GLY A 189 -17.17 -22.40 19.74
N THR A 190 -17.90 -21.93 18.72
CA THR A 190 -17.52 -22.10 17.31
C THR A 190 -16.23 -21.35 16.96
N THR A 191 -16.02 -20.16 17.56
CA THR A 191 -14.82 -19.34 17.32
C THR A 191 -13.54 -20.07 17.70
N ILE A 192 -13.46 -20.69 18.89
CA ILE A 192 -12.25 -21.39 19.33
C ILE A 192 -11.95 -22.60 18.43
N ALA A 193 -12.98 -23.31 17.96
CA ALA A 193 -12.79 -24.42 17.02
C ALA A 193 -12.17 -23.95 15.69
N GLY A 194 -12.62 -22.79 15.17
CA GLY A 194 -12.05 -22.15 13.99
C GLY A 194 -10.62 -21.68 14.20
N VAL A 195 -10.34 -20.97 15.31
CA VAL A 195 -8.98 -20.50 15.66
C VAL A 195 -8.01 -21.68 15.75
N LEU A 196 -8.35 -22.74 16.48
CA LEU A 196 -7.50 -23.92 16.59
C LEU A 196 -7.28 -24.62 15.24
N ALA A 197 -8.26 -24.60 14.33
CA ALA A 197 -8.08 -25.13 12.99
C ALA A 197 -7.09 -24.31 12.16
N MET A 198 -7.12 -22.98 12.27
CA MET A 198 -6.14 -22.09 11.63
C MET A 198 -4.73 -22.29 12.20
N GLU A 199 -4.59 -22.39 13.54
CA GLU A 199 -3.29 -22.61 14.18
C GLU A 199 -2.68 -23.97 13.79
N ARG A 200 -3.49 -25.03 13.65
CA ARG A 200 -3.03 -26.34 13.13
C ARG A 200 -2.49 -26.27 11.70
N ARG A 201 -2.82 -25.22 10.95
CA ARG A 201 -2.31 -24.95 9.59
C ARG A 201 -1.23 -23.88 9.57
N ALA A 202 -0.70 -23.50 10.75
CA ALA A 202 0.34 -22.49 10.90
C ALA A 202 -0.02 -21.14 10.23
N PHE A 203 -1.30 -20.74 10.30
CA PHE A 203 -1.81 -19.55 9.61
C PHE A 203 -0.94 -18.29 9.84
N ARG A 204 -0.54 -18.03 11.09
CA ARG A 204 0.28 -16.85 11.42
C ARG A 204 1.67 -16.92 10.80
N ALA A 205 2.28 -18.11 10.76
CA ALA A 205 3.57 -18.31 10.11
C ALA A 205 3.45 -18.05 8.60
N ALA A 206 2.45 -18.62 7.94
CA ALA A 206 2.23 -18.40 6.50
C ALA A 206 2.05 -16.92 6.13
N VAL A 207 1.37 -16.13 6.98
CA VAL A 207 1.22 -14.68 6.76
C VAL A 207 2.54 -13.94 7.01
N ALA A 208 3.30 -14.29 8.04
CA ALA A 208 4.60 -13.70 8.32
C ALA A 208 5.61 -13.98 7.19
N ASP A 209 5.67 -15.24 6.73
CA ASP A 209 6.52 -15.67 5.62
C ASP A 209 6.18 -14.93 4.32
N ALA A 210 4.88 -14.67 4.06
CA ALA A 210 4.47 -13.89 2.89
C ALA A 210 4.98 -12.44 2.92
N VAL A 211 5.00 -11.81 4.11
CA VAL A 211 5.56 -10.46 4.30
C VAL A 211 7.08 -10.49 4.14
N GLU A 212 7.77 -11.47 4.74
CA GLU A 212 9.21 -11.63 4.61
C GLU A 212 9.64 -11.82 3.16
N ALA A 213 9.03 -12.78 2.45
CA ALA A 213 9.32 -13.05 1.04
C ALA A 213 9.07 -11.82 0.16
N THR A 214 8.04 -11.02 0.47
CA THR A 214 7.77 -9.78 -0.26
C THR A 214 8.86 -8.73 -0.01
N CYS A 215 9.29 -8.58 1.25
CA CYS A 215 10.35 -7.65 1.64
C CYS A 215 11.69 -8.02 0.98
N GLU A 216 12.06 -9.29 1.01
CA GLU A 216 13.25 -9.81 0.34
C GLU A 216 13.20 -9.56 -1.16
N ARG A 217 12.06 -9.86 -1.80
CA ARG A 217 11.89 -9.63 -3.23
C ARG A 217 11.98 -8.15 -3.59
N SER A 218 11.43 -7.26 -2.77
CA SER A 218 11.55 -5.80 -2.95
C SER A 218 13.02 -5.36 -2.96
N LYS A 219 13.81 -5.86 -2.01
CA LYS A 219 15.25 -5.58 -1.91
C LYS A 219 16.01 -6.09 -3.14
N GLU A 220 15.73 -7.30 -3.61
CA GLU A 220 16.35 -7.86 -4.82
C GLU A 220 16.10 -7.00 -6.07
N ILE A 221 14.86 -6.54 -6.24
CA ILE A 221 14.47 -5.66 -7.35
C ILE A 221 15.20 -4.31 -7.22
N GLY A 222 15.21 -3.72 -6.02
CA GLY A 222 15.92 -2.47 -5.74
C GLY A 222 17.43 -2.55 -6.03
N LEU A 223 18.08 -3.65 -5.64
CA LEU A 223 19.50 -3.91 -5.93
C LEU A 223 19.77 -4.04 -7.43
N THR A 224 18.89 -4.70 -8.18
CA THR A 224 19.04 -4.85 -9.63
C THR A 224 18.97 -3.49 -10.32
N LEU A 225 18.05 -2.62 -9.90
CA LEU A 225 17.94 -1.27 -10.43
C LEU A 225 19.14 -0.39 -10.09
N SER A 226 19.78 -0.62 -8.93
CA SER A 226 20.99 0.09 -8.51
C SER A 226 22.25 -0.25 -9.32
N LYS A 227 22.30 -1.43 -9.96
CA LYS A 227 23.47 -1.93 -10.71
C LYS A 227 23.47 -1.60 -12.21
N CYS A 228 22.31 -1.27 -12.79
CA CYS A 228 22.18 -0.90 -14.21
C CYS A 228 22.56 0.56 -14.51
N SER A 229 23.52 1.14 -13.77
CA SER A 229 23.99 2.53 -13.92
C SER A 229 25.47 2.58 -14.23
#